data_AF-A0A934J3Q9-F1
#
_entry.id   AF-A0A934J3Q9-F1
#
_cell.length_a   1.000
_cell.length_b   1.000
_cell.length_c   1.000
_cell.angle_alpha   90.00
_cell.angle_beta   90.00
_cell.angle_gamma   90.00
#
_symmetry.space_group_name_H-M   'P 1'
#
loop_
_entity.id
_entity.type
_entity.pdbx_description
1 polymer ?
#
loop_
_entity_poly.entity_id
_entity_poly.type
_entity_poly.pdbx_seq_one_letter_code
_entity_poly.pdbx_strand_id
1 'polypeptide(L)'
;MILSIVDPAAGTHFTGKIFVTPHACDRAVEYFGIERKHAPLHVMDLVRKSALIDPHVVGEGSSEPARLFAYDRFAFVVNLREDAVITIYPRQYASEQLRKEVGRVLKKVLTASQREEKQILRKLALKQAELNVAKAEAELRLLKTNLTKVKRKLSAEIAEIVVELTRIEDERLSALRRKTTLAKDICAYV
;
A
#
# COMPACT_ATOMS: atom_id res chain seq x y z
N MET A 1 5.90 -3.29 2.14
CA MET A 1 7.24 -2.93 1.63
C MET A 1 7.13 -1.56 0.93
N ILE A 2 6.90 -0.47 1.69
CA ILE A 2 6.56 0.87 1.13
C ILE A 2 7.41 2.01 1.74
N LEU A 3 8.34 1.71 2.65
CA LEU A 3 9.20 2.74 3.28
C LEU A 3 10.32 3.29 2.39
N SER A 4 10.52 2.77 1.17
CA SER A 4 11.70 3.08 0.35
C SER A 4 11.59 4.34 -0.53
N ILE A 5 10.47 5.08 -0.51
CA ILE A 5 10.33 6.25 -1.39
C ILE A 5 10.89 7.53 -0.76
N VAL A 6 10.88 7.63 0.57
CA VAL A 6 11.33 8.87 1.25
C VAL A 6 12.83 8.86 1.49
N ASP A 7 13.43 7.68 1.68
CA ASP A 7 14.83 7.55 2.02
C ASP A 7 15.37 6.15 1.64
N PRO A 8 16.17 6.02 0.57
CA PRO A 8 16.73 4.74 0.15
C PRO A 8 17.80 4.20 1.13
N ALA A 9 18.25 5.03 2.07
CA ALA A 9 19.25 4.71 3.08
C ALA A 9 18.64 4.50 4.48
N ALA A 10 17.31 4.35 4.59
CA ALA A 10 16.61 4.12 5.86
C ALA A 10 17.28 2.98 6.65
N GLY A 11 17.74 3.30 7.85
CA GLY A 11 18.48 2.40 8.75
C GLY A 11 19.98 2.25 8.55
N THR A 12 20.57 2.97 7.57
CA THR A 12 22.03 3.09 7.42
C THR A 12 22.62 4.43 7.86
N HIS A 13 21.77 5.35 8.35
CA HIS A 13 22.17 6.69 8.81
C HIS A 13 23.03 6.72 10.06
N PHE A 14 23.08 5.60 10.80
CA PHE A 14 23.82 5.50 12.05
C PHE A 14 24.86 4.39 11.92
N THR A 15 26.14 4.78 11.83
CA THR A 15 27.28 3.86 11.81
C THR A 15 27.87 3.62 13.20
N GLY A 16 27.46 4.42 14.20
CA GLY A 16 27.99 4.41 15.56
C GLY A 16 26.96 4.14 16.66
N LYS A 17 27.33 4.48 17.90
CA LYS A 17 26.43 4.40 19.06
C LYS A 17 25.45 5.57 19.01
N ILE A 18 24.15 5.25 19.00
CA ILE A 18 23.09 6.24 19.16
C ILE A 18 22.95 6.49 20.66
N PHE A 19 22.86 7.76 21.06
CA PHE A 19 22.56 8.13 22.43
C PHE A 19 21.10 8.56 22.55
N VAL A 20 20.48 8.34 23.71
CA VAL A 20 19.11 8.80 23.98
C VAL A 20 19.19 9.69 25.21
N THR A 21 18.74 10.92 25.07
CA THR A 21 18.74 11.88 26.18
C THR A 21 17.73 11.46 27.26
N PRO A 22 17.93 11.87 28.53
CA PRO A 22 16.95 11.61 29.59
C PRO A 22 15.55 12.10 29.24
N HIS A 23 15.45 13.25 28.56
CA HIS A 23 14.18 13.82 28.10
C HIS A 23 13.48 12.92 27.08
N ALA A 24 14.20 12.40 26.08
CA ALA A 24 13.64 11.47 25.12
C ALA A 24 13.17 10.16 25.79
N CYS A 25 13.88 9.69 26.83
CA CYS A 25 13.43 8.53 27.62
C CYS A 25 12.10 8.81 28.34
N ASP A 26 11.95 9.98 28.95
CA ASP A 26 10.70 10.38 29.62
C ASP A 26 9.52 10.42 28.63
N ARG A 27 9.74 11.00 27.44
CA ARG A 27 8.74 10.99 26.35
C ARG A 27 8.43 9.59 25.85
N ALA A 28 9.42 8.70 25.79
CA ALA A 28 9.19 7.33 25.37
C ALA A 28 8.32 6.56 26.36
N VAL A 29 8.50 6.77 27.66
CA VAL A 29 7.62 6.19 28.70
C VAL A 29 6.19 6.71 28.53
N GLU A 30 6.02 8.02 28.31
CA GLU A 30 4.71 8.65 28.14
C GLU A 30 3.96 8.13 26.89
N TYR A 31 4.66 8.02 25.75
CA TYR A 31 4.01 7.69 24.48
C TYR A 31 3.92 6.19 24.17
N PHE A 32 4.91 5.40 24.59
CA PHE A 32 4.95 3.95 24.32
C PHE A 32 4.46 3.11 25.51
N GLY A 33 4.28 3.69 26.70
CA GLY A 33 3.83 2.97 27.89
C GLY A 33 4.85 1.92 28.40
N ILE A 34 6.13 2.11 28.07
CA ILE A 34 7.22 1.19 28.43
C ILE A 34 7.92 1.62 29.71
N GLU A 35 8.57 0.69 30.41
CA GLU A 35 9.38 1.04 31.57
C GLU A 35 10.61 1.89 31.19
N ARG A 36 10.95 2.87 32.04
CA ARG A 36 12.10 3.79 31.82
C ARG A 36 13.42 3.06 31.58
N LYS A 37 13.62 1.87 32.17
CA LYS A 37 14.83 1.05 31.98
C LYS A 37 14.97 0.54 30.54
N HIS A 38 13.85 0.24 29.88
CA HIS A 38 13.82 -0.29 28.52
C HIS A 38 13.65 0.80 27.45
N ALA A 39 13.27 2.02 27.86
CA ALA A 39 13.06 3.15 26.96
C ALA A 39 14.25 3.47 26.04
N PRO A 40 15.53 3.52 26.49
CA PRO A 40 16.64 3.83 25.61
C PRO A 40 16.81 2.82 24.47
N LEU A 41 16.73 1.52 24.79
CA LEU A 41 16.87 0.45 23.81
C LEU A 41 15.74 0.50 22.77
N HIS A 42 14.51 0.70 23.24
CA HIS A 42 13.35 0.78 22.35
C HIS A 42 13.45 1.96 21.38
N VAL A 43 13.83 3.14 21.87
CA VAL A 43 14.00 4.34 21.03
C VAL A 43 15.13 4.15 20.01
N MET A 44 16.26 3.55 20.41
CA MET A 44 17.35 3.24 19.48
C MET A 44 16.90 2.31 18.36
N ASP A 45 16.12 1.27 18.67
CA ASP A 45 15.61 0.33 17.66
C ASP A 45 14.65 0.98 16.68
N LEU A 46 13.79 1.90 17.15
CA LEU A 46 12.88 2.65 16.28
C LEU A 46 13.62 3.65 15.40
N VAL A 47 14.59 4.36 15.95
CA VAL A 47 15.43 5.31 15.19
C VAL A 47 16.27 4.59 14.13
N ARG A 48 16.77 3.39 14.41
CA ARG A 48 17.44 2.55 13.39
C ARG A 48 16.52 2.09 12.27
N LYS A 49 15.21 2.06 12.47
CA LYS A 49 14.24 1.71 11.42
C LYS A 49 13.66 2.95 10.73
N SER A 50 13.97 4.14 11.24
CA SER A 50 13.41 5.39 10.78
C SER A 50 14.01 5.87 9.48
N ALA A 51 13.20 6.60 8.72
CA ALA A 51 13.62 7.30 7.52
C ALA A 51 14.00 8.74 7.87
N LEU A 52 15.08 9.25 7.27
CA LEU A 52 15.43 10.65 7.35
C LEU A 52 14.41 11.48 6.55
N ILE A 53 13.75 12.42 7.21
CA ILE A 53 12.77 13.32 6.58
C ILE A 53 13.44 14.63 6.18
N ASP A 54 14.20 15.22 7.09
CA ASP A 54 14.91 16.47 6.85
C ASP A 54 16.24 16.48 7.62
N PRO A 55 17.38 16.72 6.95
CA PRO A 55 18.68 16.83 7.60
C PRO A 55 18.84 18.09 8.48
N HIS A 56 18.00 19.12 8.32
CA HIS A 56 18.15 20.41 9.01
C HIS A 56 16.81 20.93 9.54
N VAL A 57 16.51 20.59 10.78
CA VAL A 57 15.35 21.07 11.54
C VAL A 57 15.81 21.80 12.79
N VAL A 58 15.18 22.92 13.10
CA VAL A 58 15.40 23.65 14.36
C VAL A 58 14.26 23.29 15.31
N GLY A 59 14.61 22.70 16.46
CA GLY A 59 13.64 22.35 17.49
C GLY A 59 13.19 23.58 18.28
N GLU A 60 11.97 23.54 18.82
CA GLU A 60 11.38 24.68 19.56
C GLU A 60 12.20 25.12 20.79
N GLY A 61 13.03 24.23 21.35
CA GLY A 61 13.86 24.49 22.54
C GLY A 61 15.38 24.53 22.30
N SER A 62 15.84 24.35 21.06
CA SER A 62 17.27 24.27 20.73
C SER A 62 17.57 25.13 19.52
N SER A 63 18.42 26.15 19.70
CA SER A 63 18.96 26.95 18.59
C SER A 63 19.95 26.15 17.72
N GLU A 64 20.32 24.93 18.13
CA GLU A 64 21.18 24.07 17.35
C GLU A 64 20.39 23.31 16.29
N PRO A 65 20.94 23.19 15.06
CA PRO A 65 20.32 22.39 14.02
C PRO A 65 20.33 20.91 14.40
N ALA A 66 19.24 20.23 14.06
CA ALA A 66 19.02 18.81 14.33
C ALA A 66 18.52 18.12 13.05
N ARG A 67 18.56 16.79 13.05
CA ARG A 67 17.98 15.93 12.00
C ARG A 67 16.62 15.45 12.45
N LEU A 68 15.67 15.42 11.52
CA LEU A 68 14.34 14.88 11.75
C LEU A 68 14.20 13.53 11.06
N PHE A 69 13.94 12.52 11.88
CA PHE A 69 13.62 11.18 11.42
C PHE A 69 12.16 10.85 11.71
N ALA A 70 11.56 9.97 10.92
CA ALA A 70 10.21 9.48 11.19
C ALA A 70 10.12 7.96 11.05
N TYR A 71 9.38 7.36 11.97
CA TYR A 71 8.99 5.97 11.91
C TYR A 71 7.64 5.78 12.61
N ASP A 72 6.73 5.06 11.96
CA ASP A 72 5.45 4.63 12.54
C ASP A 72 4.66 5.73 13.27
N ARG A 73 4.47 6.89 12.62
CA ARG A 73 3.79 8.08 13.17
C ARG A 73 4.51 8.74 14.35
N PHE A 74 5.76 8.40 14.62
CA PHE A 74 6.64 9.11 15.53
C PHE A 74 7.70 9.89 14.77
N ALA A 75 7.96 11.10 15.23
CA ALA A 75 9.04 11.95 14.77
C ALA A 75 10.14 11.99 15.84
N PHE A 76 11.38 11.70 15.44
CA PHE A 76 12.55 11.71 16.30
C PHE A 76 13.43 12.89 15.89
N VAL A 77 13.75 13.74 16.87
CA VAL A 77 14.71 14.83 16.67
C VAL A 77 16.06 14.39 17.19
N VAL A 78 17.05 14.35 16.31
CA VAL A 78 18.38 13.81 16.60
C VAL A 78 19.43 14.91 16.40
N ASN A 79 20.34 15.08 17.35
CA ASN A 79 21.44 16.04 17.22
C ASN A 79 22.33 15.69 16.00
N LEU A 80 22.77 16.69 15.26
CA LEU A 80 23.68 16.53 14.12
C LEU A 80 25.08 16.03 14.52
N ARG A 81 25.57 16.40 15.70
CA ARG A 81 26.97 16.15 16.11
C ARG A 81 27.16 14.86 16.91
N GLU A 82 26.24 14.57 17.81
CA GLU A 82 26.42 13.53 18.83
C GLU A 82 25.59 12.26 18.57
N ASP A 83 24.87 12.18 17.44
CA ASP A 83 23.92 11.09 17.16
C ASP A 83 22.97 10.81 18.35
N ALA A 84 22.59 11.88 19.06
CA ALA A 84 21.79 11.82 20.28
C ALA A 84 20.33 12.19 19.99
N VAL A 85 19.40 11.31 20.38
CA VAL A 85 17.96 11.57 20.30
C VAL A 85 17.57 12.57 21.40
N ILE A 86 17.18 13.77 20.99
CA ILE A 86 16.83 14.89 21.86
C ILE A 86 15.39 14.71 22.35
N THR A 87 14.46 14.42 21.45
CA THR A 87 13.04 14.31 21.79
C THR A 87 12.27 13.48 20.76
N ILE A 88 11.07 13.06 21.16
CA ILE A 88 10.16 12.22 20.40
C ILE A 88 8.80 12.92 20.37
N TYR A 89 8.19 13.02 19.20
CA TYR A 89 6.86 13.58 19.03
C TYR A 89 5.92 12.58 18.37
N PRO A 90 4.77 12.26 18.97
CA PRO A 90 3.71 11.56 18.26
C PRO A 90 3.09 12.50 17.23
N ARG A 91 2.99 12.03 15.98
CA ARG A 91 2.35 12.74 14.87
C ARG A 91 1.15 11.92 14.41
N GLN A 92 0.03 12.10 15.11
CA GLN A 92 -1.25 11.48 14.73
C GLN A 92 -1.89 12.17 13.53
N TYR A 93 -1.65 13.47 13.37
CA TYR A 93 -2.25 14.28 12.32
C TYR A 93 -1.19 15.12 11.60
N ALA A 94 -1.27 15.14 10.27
CA ALA A 94 -0.56 16.09 9.44
C ALA A 94 -1.25 17.47 9.46
N SER A 95 -0.54 18.51 9.03
CA SER A 95 -1.16 19.81 8.80
C SER A 95 -2.34 19.69 7.81
N GLU A 96 -3.37 20.52 7.99
CA GLU A 96 -4.58 20.45 7.17
C GLU A 96 -4.26 20.67 5.68
N GLN A 97 -3.30 21.54 5.38
CA GLN A 97 -2.82 21.80 4.02
C GLN A 97 -2.22 20.55 3.38
N LEU A 98 -1.31 19.87 4.07
CA LEU A 98 -0.68 18.65 3.57
C LEU A 98 -1.72 17.52 3.42
N ARG A 99 -2.64 17.38 4.38
CA ARG A 99 -3.73 16.41 4.31
C ARG A 99 -4.62 16.63 3.08
N LYS A 100 -4.93 17.88 2.75
CA LYS A 100 -5.72 18.23 1.55
C LYS A 100 -4.98 17.90 0.27
N GLU A 101 -3.69 18.19 0.18
CA GLU A 101 -2.88 17.88 -1.02
C GLU A 101 -2.71 16.38 -1.23
N VAL A 102 -2.29 15.65 -0.19
CA VAL A 102 -2.14 14.19 -0.24
C VAL A 102 -3.50 13.53 -0.52
N GLY A 103 -4.57 13.99 0.14
CA GLY A 103 -5.92 13.50 -0.11
C GLY A 103 -6.37 13.69 -1.57
N ARG A 104 -5.99 14.81 -2.21
CA ARG A 104 -6.25 15.02 -3.65
C ARG A 104 -5.50 14.00 -4.51
N VAL A 105 -4.25 13.72 -4.21
CA VAL A 105 -3.45 12.72 -4.94
C VAL A 105 -4.05 11.33 -4.78
N LEU A 106 -4.32 10.90 -3.54
CA LEU A 106 -4.92 9.59 -3.25
C LEU A 106 -6.28 9.42 -3.94
N LYS A 107 -7.13 10.45 -3.92
CA LYS A 107 -8.42 10.43 -4.63
C LYS A 107 -8.24 10.31 -6.14
N LYS A 108 -7.26 10.99 -6.74
CA LYS A 108 -6.95 10.87 -8.18
C LYS A 108 -6.52 9.43 -8.53
N VAL A 109 -5.65 8.81 -7.73
CA VAL A 109 -5.22 7.42 -7.93
C VAL A 109 -6.42 6.45 -7.82
N LEU A 110 -7.26 6.60 -6.80
CA LEU A 110 -8.44 5.75 -6.61
C LEU A 110 -9.43 5.89 -7.77
N THR A 111 -9.70 7.13 -8.21
CA THR A 111 -10.61 7.39 -9.33
C THR A 111 -10.07 6.89 -10.67
N ALA A 112 -8.76 6.94 -10.89
CA ALA A 112 -8.13 6.32 -12.06
C ALA A 112 -8.31 4.80 -12.04
N SER A 113 -8.04 4.14 -10.90
CA SER A 113 -8.22 2.70 -10.74
C SER A 113 -9.69 2.26 -10.95
N GLN A 114 -10.66 3.04 -10.43
CA GLN A 114 -12.08 2.78 -10.66
C GLN A 114 -12.49 2.88 -12.13
N ARG A 115 -11.90 3.83 -12.88
CA ARG A 115 -12.16 3.96 -14.33
C ARG A 115 -11.60 2.77 -15.11
N GLU A 116 -10.38 2.36 -14.78
CA GLU A 116 -9.74 1.18 -15.38
C GLU A 116 -10.53 -0.10 -15.10
N GLU A 117 -10.94 -0.31 -13.85
CA GLU A 117 -11.83 -1.41 -13.45
C GLU A 117 -13.10 -1.41 -14.29
N LYS A 118 -13.80 -0.27 -14.40
CA LYS A 118 -15.03 -0.17 -15.18
C LYS A 118 -14.82 -0.50 -16.66
N GLN A 119 -13.69 -0.10 -17.25
CA GLN A 119 -13.35 -0.42 -18.63
C GLN A 119 -13.08 -1.91 -18.81
N ILE A 120 -12.31 -2.53 -17.92
CA ILE A 120 -12.02 -3.97 -17.94
C ILE A 120 -13.32 -4.77 -17.79
N LEU A 121 -14.14 -4.44 -16.79
CA LEU A 121 -15.43 -5.11 -16.56
C LEU A 121 -16.36 -5.01 -17.76
N ARG A 122 -16.40 -3.84 -18.43
CA ARG A 122 -17.20 -3.67 -19.65
C ARG A 122 -16.69 -4.56 -20.79
N LYS A 123 -15.37 -4.63 -21.00
CA LYS A 123 -14.77 -5.48 -22.04
C LYS A 123 -15.04 -6.97 -21.77
N LEU A 124 -14.85 -7.40 -20.52
CA LEU A 124 -15.13 -8.77 -20.10
C LEU A 124 -16.61 -9.13 -20.24
N ALA A 125 -17.53 -8.22 -19.88
CA ALA A 125 -18.96 -8.43 -20.03
C ALA A 125 -19.39 -8.58 -21.51
N LEU A 126 -18.81 -7.79 -22.41
CA LEU A 126 -19.05 -7.92 -23.85
C LEU A 126 -18.56 -9.29 -24.36
N LYS A 127 -17.32 -9.67 -24.02
CA LYS A 127 -16.75 -10.96 -24.41
C LYS A 127 -17.56 -12.14 -23.85
N GLN A 128 -18.01 -12.03 -22.60
CA GLN A 128 -18.88 -13.03 -21.98
C GLN A 128 -20.22 -13.17 -22.73
N ALA A 129 -20.82 -12.06 -23.14
CA ALA A 129 -22.05 -12.07 -23.93
C ALA A 129 -21.85 -12.73 -25.30
N GLU A 130 -20.76 -12.38 -26.02
CA GLU A 130 -20.40 -12.98 -27.31
C GLU A 130 -20.21 -14.50 -27.20
N LEU A 131 -19.46 -14.96 -26.19
CA LEU A 131 -19.25 -16.39 -25.93
C LEU A 131 -20.54 -17.12 -25.55
N ASN A 132 -21.43 -16.48 -24.78
CA ASN A 132 -22.73 -17.06 -24.45
C ASN A 132 -23.63 -17.22 -25.68
N VAL A 133 -23.60 -16.27 -26.61
CA VAL A 133 -24.31 -16.39 -27.89
C VAL A 133 -23.72 -17.54 -28.72
N ALA A 134 -22.39 -17.60 -28.86
CA ALA A 134 -21.71 -18.67 -29.58
C ALA A 134 -22.01 -20.06 -28.99
N LYS A 135 -22.03 -20.17 -27.66
CA LYS A 135 -22.42 -21.38 -26.93
C LYS A 135 -23.86 -21.79 -27.26
N ALA A 136 -24.80 -20.87 -27.15
CA ALA A 136 -26.22 -21.14 -27.43
C ALA A 136 -26.46 -21.57 -28.88
N GLU A 137 -25.75 -20.96 -29.85
CA GLU A 137 -25.79 -21.39 -31.25
C GLU A 137 -25.22 -22.79 -31.45
N ALA A 138 -24.10 -23.11 -30.82
CA ALA A 138 -23.48 -24.44 -30.89
C ALA A 138 -24.41 -25.51 -30.28
N GLU A 139 -25.05 -25.23 -29.14
CA GLU A 139 -26.04 -26.09 -28.50
C GLU A 139 -27.26 -26.33 -29.40
N LEU A 140 -27.77 -25.27 -30.04
CA LEU A 140 -28.88 -25.39 -30.98
C LEU A 140 -28.50 -26.24 -32.22
N ARG A 141 -27.29 -26.08 -32.75
CA ARG A 141 -26.78 -26.93 -33.84
C ARG A 141 -26.60 -28.38 -33.40
N LEU A 142 -26.16 -28.60 -32.16
CA LEU A 142 -25.98 -29.93 -31.58
C LEU A 142 -27.32 -30.69 -31.51
N LEU A 143 -28.39 -30.00 -31.12
CA LEU A 143 -29.74 -30.55 -31.05
C LEU A 143 -30.32 -30.84 -32.45
N LYS A 144 -30.06 -29.99 -33.44
CA LYS A 144 -30.55 -30.16 -34.82
C LYS A 144 -29.85 -31.29 -35.59
N THR A 145 -28.61 -31.62 -35.23
CA THR A 145 -27.78 -32.52 -36.02
C THR A 145 -27.91 -33.96 -35.54
N ASN A 146 -28.12 -34.91 -36.45
CA ASN A 146 -28.21 -36.35 -36.11
C ASN A 146 -26.89 -37.12 -36.28
N LEU A 147 -25.90 -36.53 -36.96
CA LEU A 147 -24.60 -37.15 -37.21
C LEU A 147 -23.70 -37.16 -35.97
N THR A 148 -23.28 -38.35 -35.52
CA THR A 148 -22.45 -38.54 -34.33
C THR A 148 -21.10 -37.82 -34.41
N LYS A 149 -20.46 -37.80 -35.58
CA LYS A 149 -19.19 -37.10 -35.81
C LYS A 149 -19.32 -35.58 -35.62
N VAL A 150 -20.42 -34.99 -36.08
CA VAL A 150 -20.69 -33.56 -35.94
C VAL A 150 -21.06 -33.22 -34.50
N LYS A 151 -21.85 -34.08 -33.84
CA LYS A 151 -22.15 -33.94 -32.40
C LYS A 151 -20.89 -33.88 -31.55
N ARG A 152 -19.91 -34.77 -31.80
CA ARG A 152 -18.63 -34.77 -31.08
C ARG A 152 -17.83 -33.49 -31.26
N LYS A 153 -17.81 -32.93 -32.48
CA LYS A 153 -17.15 -31.64 -32.75
C LYS A 153 -17.82 -30.50 -31.99
N LEU A 154 -19.15 -30.37 -32.13
CA LEU A 154 -19.91 -29.32 -31.44
C LEU A 154 -19.81 -29.41 -29.91
N SER A 155 -19.79 -30.63 -29.34
CA SER A 155 -19.57 -30.80 -27.90
C SER A 155 -18.17 -30.36 -27.45
N ALA A 156 -17.15 -30.55 -28.29
CA ALA A 156 -15.80 -30.08 -27.99
C ALA A 156 -15.73 -28.55 -28.05
N GLU A 157 -16.34 -27.94 -29.07
CA GLU A 157 -16.44 -26.47 -29.20
C GLU A 157 -17.16 -25.85 -27.99
N ILE A 158 -18.28 -26.44 -27.53
CA ILE A 158 -18.99 -25.99 -26.32
C ILE A 158 -18.09 -26.09 -25.09
N ALA A 159 -17.32 -27.18 -24.94
CA ALA A 159 -16.42 -27.36 -23.82
C ALA A 159 -15.29 -26.30 -23.80
N GLU A 160 -14.73 -25.97 -24.97
CA GLU A 160 -13.75 -24.90 -25.12
C GLU A 160 -14.32 -23.55 -24.70
N ILE A 161 -15.54 -23.21 -25.16
CA ILE A 161 -16.22 -21.96 -24.79
C ILE A 161 -16.45 -21.89 -23.27
N VAL A 162 -16.84 -23.00 -22.63
CA VAL A 162 -17.03 -23.06 -21.17
C VAL A 162 -15.72 -22.79 -20.44
N VAL A 163 -14.60 -23.35 -20.90
CA VAL A 163 -13.27 -23.06 -20.32
C VAL A 163 -12.94 -21.57 -20.46
N GLU A 164 -13.21 -20.95 -21.61
CA GLU A 164 -12.99 -19.51 -21.77
C GLU A 164 -13.89 -18.65 -20.86
N LEU A 165 -15.16 -19.03 -20.67
CA LEU A 165 -16.06 -18.36 -19.75
C LEU A 165 -15.53 -18.39 -18.30
N THR A 166 -15.02 -19.55 -17.85
CA THR A 166 -14.41 -19.64 -16.51
C THR A 166 -13.18 -18.74 -16.36
N ARG A 167 -12.33 -18.64 -17.40
CA ARG A 167 -11.19 -17.72 -17.39
C ARG A 167 -11.62 -16.25 -17.27
N ILE A 168 -12.69 -15.87 -17.96
CA ILE A 168 -13.23 -14.50 -17.89
C ILE A 168 -13.74 -14.19 -16.47
N GLU A 169 -14.34 -15.15 -15.78
CA GLU A 169 -14.78 -14.99 -14.38
C GLU A 169 -13.60 -14.80 -13.42
N ASP A 170 -12.53 -15.58 -13.60
CA ASP A 170 -11.29 -15.42 -12.83
C ASP A 170 -10.64 -14.05 -13.07
N GLU A 171 -10.56 -13.61 -14.33
CA GLU A 171 -10.06 -12.29 -14.70
C GLU A 171 -10.90 -11.17 -14.06
N ARG A 172 -12.23 -11.31 -14.09
CA ARG A 172 -13.16 -10.38 -13.44
C ARG A 172 -12.89 -10.28 -11.94
N LEU A 173 -12.75 -11.41 -11.25
CA LEU A 173 -12.44 -11.43 -9.82
C LEU A 173 -11.07 -10.80 -9.53
N SER A 174 -10.08 -11.04 -10.38
CA SER A 174 -8.75 -10.45 -10.23
C SER A 174 -8.78 -8.91 -10.33
N ALA A 175 -9.56 -8.36 -11.26
CA ALA A 175 -9.71 -6.91 -11.44
C ALA A 175 -10.35 -6.26 -10.21
N LEU A 176 -11.40 -6.89 -9.65
CA LEU A 176 -12.05 -6.43 -8.42
C LEU A 176 -11.10 -6.46 -7.22
N ARG A 177 -10.28 -7.53 -7.12
CA ARG A 177 -9.28 -7.67 -6.04
C ARG A 177 -8.21 -6.58 -6.12
N ARG A 178 -7.71 -6.24 -7.32
CA ARG A 178 -6.70 -5.17 -7.49
C ARG A 178 -7.15 -3.85 -6.89
N LYS A 179 -8.38 -3.42 -7.18
CA LYS A 179 -8.95 -2.20 -6.58
C LYS A 179 -9.09 -2.32 -5.07
N THR A 180 -9.53 -3.47 -4.58
CA THR A 180 -9.71 -3.70 -3.13
C THR A 180 -8.37 -3.60 -2.41
N THR A 181 -7.31 -4.16 -2.97
CA THR A 181 -5.95 -4.04 -2.44
C THR A 181 -5.49 -2.58 -2.45
N LEU A 182 -5.66 -1.87 -3.57
CA LEU A 182 -5.30 -0.45 -3.67
C LEU A 182 -6.07 0.41 -2.66
N ALA A 183 -7.35 0.12 -2.43
CA ALA A 183 -8.14 0.83 -1.42
C ALA A 183 -7.61 0.57 0.00
N LYS A 184 -7.21 -0.67 0.33
CA LYS A 184 -6.57 -1.00 1.60
C LYS A 184 -5.23 -0.31 1.77
N ASP A 185 -4.44 -0.22 0.70
CA ASP A 185 -3.15 0.47 0.72
C ASP A 185 -3.32 1.98 0.96
N ILE A 186 -4.36 2.58 0.36
CA ILE A 186 -4.71 3.99 0.63
C ILE A 186 -5.07 4.21 2.11
N CYS A 187 -5.70 3.26 2.79
CA CYS A 187 -6.01 3.38 4.22
C CYS A 187 -4.76 3.56 5.09
N ALA A 188 -3.57 3.11 4.65
CA ALA A 188 -2.33 3.35 5.38
C ALA A 188 -1.95 4.84 5.45
N TYR A 189 -2.47 5.65 4.53
CA TYR A 189 -2.14 7.07 4.38
C TYR A 189 -3.21 8.05 4.92
N VAL A 190 -4.36 7.54 5.34
CA VAL A 190 -5.51 8.35 5.82
C VAL A 190 -5.59 8.34 7.34
#